data_AF-G6C1Z7-F1
#
_entry.id   AF-G6C1Z7-F1
#
_cell.length_a   1.000
_cell.length_b   1.000
_cell.length_c   1.000
_cell.angle_alpha   90.00
_cell.angle_beta   90.00
_cell.angle_gamma   90.00
#
_symmetry.space_group_name_H-M   'P 1'
#
loop_
_entity.id
_entity.type
_entity.pdbx_description
1 polymer ?
#
loop_
_entity_poly.entity_id
_entity_poly.type
_entity_poly.pdbx_seq_one_letter_code
_entity_poly.pdbx_strand_id
1 'polypeptide(L)' 'MKSLAIGRDDFKHIIENDSYYIDKTKFIEEILKDTSMVKLITRSKRFGKALNMSTLKYFFDIEKRKKI' A
#
# COMPACT_ATOMS: atom_id res chain seq x y z
N MET A 1 -11.39 -19.13 -1.80
CA MET A 1 -10.13 -18.71 -2.48
C MET A 1 -10.23 -17.22 -2.70
N LYS A 2 -9.33 -16.39 -2.15
CA LYS A 2 -9.40 -14.93 -2.31
C LYS A 2 -9.15 -14.55 -3.77
N SER A 3 -9.79 -13.50 -4.26
CA SER A 3 -9.58 -13.02 -5.63
C SER A 3 -8.29 -12.20 -5.72
N LEU A 4 -7.61 -12.27 -6.85
CA LEU A 4 -6.54 -11.32 -7.17
C LEU A 4 -7.20 -10.01 -7.63
N ALA A 5 -6.92 -8.90 -6.94
CA ALA A 5 -7.48 -7.59 -7.26
C ALA A 5 -6.77 -6.95 -8.49
N ILE A 6 -6.83 -7.61 -9.64
CA ILE A 6 -6.16 -7.18 -10.86
C ILE A 6 -6.74 -5.84 -11.33
N GLY A 7 -5.85 -4.87 -11.59
CA GLY A 7 -6.25 -3.53 -12.05
C GLY A 7 -6.87 -2.64 -10.97
N ARG A 8 -6.84 -3.07 -9.70
CA ARG A 8 -7.24 -2.25 -8.54
C ARG A 8 -5.98 -1.84 -7.78
N ASP A 9 -5.77 -0.54 -7.68
CA ASP A 9 -4.60 0.03 -7.00
C ASP A 9 -4.96 0.71 -5.66
N ASP A 10 -6.22 0.66 -5.22
CA ASP A 10 -6.63 1.24 -3.94
C ASP A 10 -6.59 0.21 -2.81
N PHE A 11 -5.83 0.50 -1.77
CA PHE A 11 -5.63 -0.38 -0.63
C PHE A 11 -6.95 -0.70 0.09
N LYS A 12 -7.77 0.32 0.37
CA LYS A 12 -9.05 0.14 1.08
C LYS A 12 -9.97 -0.83 0.34
N HIS A 13 -10.13 -0.63 -0.97
CA HIS A 13 -10.93 -1.53 -1.80
C HIS A 13 -10.43 -2.99 -1.77
N ILE A 14 -9.12 -3.22 -1.72
CA ILE A 14 -8.57 -4.58 -1.64
C ILE A 14 -8.92 -5.24 -0.30
N ILE A 15 -8.84 -4.49 0.80
CA ILE A 15 -9.15 -5.00 2.15
C ILE A 15 -10.65 -5.24 2.31
N GLU A 16 -11.51 -4.30 1.93
CA GLU A 16 -12.97 -4.42 2.05
C GLU A 16 -13.56 -5.57 1.22
N ASN A 17 -12.96 -5.87 0.07
CA ASN A 17 -13.41 -6.96 -0.80
C ASN A 17 -12.74 -8.31 -0.51
N ASP A 18 -12.08 -8.47 0.65
CA ASP A 18 -11.33 -9.66 1.06
C ASP A 18 -10.45 -10.25 -0.06
N SER A 19 -9.80 -9.36 -0.81
CA SER A 19 -8.93 -9.75 -1.93
C SER A 19 -7.53 -10.12 -1.43
N TYR A 20 -6.77 -10.84 -2.25
CA TYR A 20 -5.38 -11.15 -1.92
C TYR A 20 -4.55 -9.87 -1.80
N TYR A 21 -4.01 -9.65 -0.60
CA TYR A 21 -3.09 -8.57 -0.29
C TYR A 21 -1.85 -9.15 0.39
N ILE A 22 -0.67 -8.73 -0.08
CA ILE A 22 0.60 -9.08 0.55
C ILE A 22 0.89 -8.01 1.61
N ASP A 23 1.11 -8.46 2.85
CA ASP A 23 1.47 -7.58 3.95
C ASP A 23 2.76 -6.78 3.63
N LYS A 24 2.69 -5.47 3.79
CA LYS A 24 3.78 -4.52 3.52
C LYS A 24 4.37 -3.90 4.79
N THR A 25 4.02 -4.40 5.97
CA THR A 25 4.50 -3.84 7.24
C THR A 25 6.04 -3.72 7.29
N LYS A 26 6.77 -4.75 6.84
CA LYS A 26 8.23 -4.71 6.77
C LYS A 26 8.77 -3.63 5.82
N PHE A 27 8.12 -3.43 4.67
CA PHE A 27 8.50 -2.36 3.74
C PHE A 27 8.28 -0.97 4.34
N ILE A 28 7.20 -0.78 5.10
CA ILE A 28 6.93 0.49 5.80
C ILE A 28 7.98 0.72 6.89
N GLU A 29 8.35 -0.31 7.64
CA GLU A 29 9.43 -0.24 8.63
C GLU A 29 10.77 0.20 8.01
N GLU A 30 11.14 -0.40 6.86
CA GLU A 30 12.33 -0.01 6.10
C GLU A 30 12.27 1.45 5.64
N ILE A 31 11.10 1.91 5.17
CA ILE A 31 10.88 3.32 4.81
C ILE A 31 11.13 4.24 6.02
N LEU A 32 10.64 3.87 7.20
CA LEU A 32 10.75 4.69 8.41
C LEU A 32 12.17 4.76 8.96
N LYS A 33 12.97 3.70 8.79
CA LYS A 33 14.38 3.66 9.21
C LYS A 33 15.31 4.43 8.29
N ASP A 34 14.92 4.63 7.03
CA ASP A 34 15.75 5.28 6.03
C ASP A 34 15.61 6.81 6.10
N THR A 35 16.74 7.48 6.34
CA THR A 35 16.89 8.93 6.55
C THR A 35 16.92 9.76 5.26
N SER A 36 16.74 9.15 4.10
CA SER A 36 16.70 9.86 2.81
C SER A 36 15.55 10.89 2.75
N MET A 37 15.87 12.10 2.29
CA MET A 37 14.90 13.19 2.09
C MET A 37 13.82 12.86 1.06
N VAL A 38 14.16 12.06 0.04
CA VAL A 38 13.26 11.67 -1.04
C VAL A 38 13.43 10.18 -1.32
N LYS A 39 12.31 9.46 -1.37
CA LYS A 39 12.28 8.04 -1.77
C LYS A 39 11.70 7.89 -3.17
N LEU A 40 12.50 7.34 -4.09
CA LEU A 40 12.08 7.10 -5.47
C LEU A 40 11.72 5.63 -5.68
N ILE A 41 10.46 5.35 -6.02
CA ILE A 41 10.00 3.98 -6.31
C ILE A 41 10.12 3.69 -7.83
N THR A 42 11.28 3.18 -8.25
CA THR A 42 11.54 2.80 -9.65
C THR A 42 11.17 1.33 -9.92
N ARG A 43 9.98 1.09 -10.47
CA ARG A 43 9.56 -0.22 -10.99
C ARG A 43 8.76 -0.06 -12.29
N SER A 44 8.62 -1.11 -13.09
CA SER A 44 7.90 -1.05 -14.37
C SER A 44 6.38 -0.86 -14.17
N LYS A 45 5.64 -0.71 -15.28
CA LYS A 45 4.18 -0.51 -15.25
C LYS A 45 3.49 -1.73 -14.62
N ARG A 46 2.44 -1.50 -13.81
CA ARG A 46 1.65 -2.55 -13.11
C ARG A 46 2.40 -3.33 -12.01
N PHE A 47 3.53 -2.85 -11.52
CA PHE A 47 4.23 -3.43 -10.36
C PHE A 47 3.66 -3.02 -8.98
N GLY A 48 2.43 -2.50 -8.92
CA GLY A 48 1.80 -2.12 -7.64
C GLY A 48 2.36 -0.84 -7.01
N LYS A 49 3.05 0.02 -7.77
CA LYS A 49 3.54 1.33 -7.27
C LYS A 49 2.41 2.20 -6.72
N ALA A 50 1.29 2.28 -7.44
CA ALA A 50 0.12 3.03 -7.00
C ALA A 50 -0.51 2.43 -5.73
N LEU A 51 -0.60 1.09 -5.68
CA LEU A 51 -1.03 0.38 -4.47
C LEU A 51 -0.14 0.64 -3.26
N ASN A 52 1.18 0.75 -3.44
CA ASN A 52 2.09 1.09 -2.35
C ASN A 52 1.82 2.51 -1.83
N MET A 53 1.62 3.48 -2.73
CA MET A 53 1.25 4.85 -2.34
C MET A 53 -0.09 4.90 -1.61
N SER A 54 -1.09 4.15 -2.06
CA SER A 54 -2.38 4.04 -1.35
C SER A 54 -2.21 3.40 0.03
N THR A 55 -1.45 2.31 0.13
CA THR A 55 -1.15 1.65 1.43
C THR A 55 -0.50 2.63 2.41
N LEU A 56 0.56 3.32 2.00
CA LEU A 56 1.27 4.29 2.84
C LEU A 56 0.34 5.44 3.28
N LYS A 57 -0.50 5.93 2.36
CA LYS A 57 -1.51 6.92 2.66
C LYS A 57 -2.41 6.45 3.80
N TYR A 58 -3.03 5.27 3.69
CA TYR A 58 -3.91 4.75 4.75
C TYR A 58 -3.17 4.42 6.05
N PHE A 59 -1.90 4.04 5.99
CA PHE A 59 -1.09 3.75 7.18
C PHE A 59 -0.79 5.03 7.99
N PHE A 60 -0.42 6.12 7.32
CA PHE A 60 -0.02 7.38 7.97
C PHE A 60 -1.16 8.39 8.16
N ASP A 61 -2.29 8.22 7.47
CA ASP A 61 -3.44 9.13 7.55
C ASP A 61 -4.22 8.90 8.87
N ILE A 62 -3.97 9.79 9.84
CA ILE A 62 -4.56 9.74 11.18
C ILE A 62 -6.05 10.09 11.16
N GLU A 63 -6.52 10.90 10.21
CA GLU A 63 -7.94 11.26 10.10
C GLU A 63 -8.79 10.06 9.68
N LYS A 64 -8.20 9.12 8.94
CA LYS A 64 -8.86 7.91 8.46
C LYS A 64 -8.82 6.73 9.43
N ARG A 65 -8.21 6.86 10.62
CA ARG A 65 -8.10 5.78 11.63
C ARG A 65 -9.44 5.15 12.05
N LYS A 66 -10.56 5.84 11.86
CA LYS A 66 -11.92 5.38 12.23
C LYS A 66 -12.75 4.81 11.08
N LYS A 67 -12.24 4.78 9.84
CA LYS A 67 -13.03 4.53 8.61
C LYS A 67 -12.62 3.28 7.81
N ILE A 68 -11.78 2.42 8.40
CA ILE A 68 -11.38 1.12 7.84
C ILE A 68 -11.87 0.05 8.80
#